data_AF-A0A7C5BVJ9-F1
#
_entry.id   AF-A0A7C5BVJ9-F1
#
_cell.length_a   1.000
_cell.length_b   1.000
_cell.length_c   1.000
_cell.angle_alpha   90.00
_cell.angle_beta   90.00
_cell.angle_gamma   90.00
#
_symmetry.space_group_name_H-M   'P 1'
#
loop_
_entity.id
_entity.type
_entity.pdbx_description
1 polymer ?
#
loop_
_entity_poly.entity_id
_entity_poly.type
_entity_poly.pdbx_seq_one_letter_code
_entity_poly.pdbx_strand_id
1 'polypeptide(L)'
;MEKQPDVSLRRSVYAILAVVSLAAILGRILAVDSIDRRALQESRLRQIPAELERYRQRLAAKGLPSAEIEKAVSDLHRKLYQQAILCRPFLSANDRSRWATVRALVEPDMRVPGAPYAIDRVIQDPLWDTIDMVKHDGHLYSSKPPFLATLMAVPYWILYNLTGWSLGERPYLVGRILLVVANLLPLALYFWLLARMVENFGPGTKSQLFAYTAGCFATFLTTFAVTFNNHLPAAIATAAALYLALEIYLRRRYTYKHYDLCGFAAGFAAACEMPALALLAAVAGLLLLPPAREEKEKPASAGPETAPLPTSAKPPTQPEKPFSPDLAHRIRLVALGFLPPVLVLAGIYFGTNWVAHRSLRPPYLHRSQTNPADNWYIFTYERQGRVIQSYWSNPIGIDRGEPNPWVYAFHVLLGHHGIFSLTPIWLLTPVGIILWLRRPPHPGMRWIVLMITAVSIACVGFYLLRPEMDRNYGGMTSGFRWVFWLSPLWLFAILPAVESLGKSRWGWALCLLLLALSVMSAHYPTWNPWVHPWLYEWMYQLGWIEH
;
A
#
# COMPACT_ATOMS: atom_id res chain seq x y z
N MET A 1 -12.39 -26.14 -32.78
CA MET A 1 -11.47 -26.08 -31.63
C MET A 1 -10.68 -24.79 -31.75
N GLU A 2 -11.10 -23.74 -31.02
CA GLU A 2 -10.37 -22.48 -30.96
C GLU A 2 -9.08 -22.75 -30.16
N LYS A 3 -7.90 -22.61 -30.80
CA LYS A 3 -6.60 -22.78 -30.13
C LYS A 3 -6.58 -21.86 -28.91
N GLN A 4 -6.48 -22.42 -27.70
CA GLN A 4 -6.15 -21.61 -26.53
C GLN A 4 -4.92 -20.76 -26.89
N PRO A 5 -4.93 -19.44 -26.63
CA PRO A 5 -3.76 -18.61 -26.83
C PRO A 5 -2.58 -19.26 -26.14
N ASP A 6 -1.46 -19.36 -26.86
CA ASP A 6 -0.24 -19.99 -26.35
C ASP A 6 0.07 -19.39 -24.97
N VAL A 7 0.06 -20.25 -23.94
CA VAL A 7 0.37 -19.88 -22.56
C VAL A 7 1.73 -19.18 -22.51
N SER A 8 2.66 -19.56 -23.39
CA SER A 8 3.95 -18.91 -23.58
C SER A 8 3.81 -17.45 -24.02
N LEU A 9 2.97 -17.18 -25.03
CA LEU A 9 2.69 -15.82 -25.50
C LEU A 9 2.07 -14.97 -24.38
N ARG A 10 1.08 -15.51 -23.66
CA ARG A 10 0.40 -14.77 -22.59
C ARG A 10 1.35 -14.43 -21.43
N ARG A 11 2.22 -15.36 -21.02
CA ARG A 11 3.27 -15.10 -20.03
C ARG A 11 4.28 -14.07 -20.51
N SER A 12 4.62 -14.08 -21.79
CA SER A 12 5.48 -13.06 -22.40
C SER A 12 4.83 -11.67 -22.36
N VAL A 13 3.53 -11.59 -22.65
CA VAL A 13 2.75 -10.34 -22.52
C VAL A 13 2.76 -9.86 -21.06
N TYR A 14 2.57 -10.73 -20.08
CA TYR A 14 2.67 -10.34 -18.67
C TYR A 14 4.04 -9.77 -18.31
N ALA A 15 5.11 -10.43 -18.73
CA ALA A 15 6.46 -9.94 -18.49
C ALA A 15 6.68 -8.55 -19.09
N ILE A 16 6.23 -8.32 -20.32
CA ILE A 16 6.31 -7.01 -20.98
C ILE A 16 5.52 -5.95 -20.21
N LEU A 17 4.27 -6.22 -19.86
CA LEU A 17 3.42 -5.26 -19.13
C LEU A 17 3.98 -4.94 -17.74
N ALA A 18 4.52 -5.94 -17.02
CA ALA A 18 5.19 -5.73 -15.75
C ALA A 18 6.45 -4.88 -15.90
N VAL A 19 7.31 -5.18 -16.88
CA VAL A 19 8.53 -4.40 -17.15
C VAL A 19 8.18 -2.96 -17.49
N VAL A 20 7.20 -2.73 -18.37
CA VAL A 20 6.75 -1.37 -18.73
C VAL A 20 6.21 -0.62 -17.51
N SER A 21 5.37 -1.27 -16.69
CA SER A 21 4.82 -0.64 -15.48
C SER A 21 5.91 -0.31 -14.46
N LEU A 22 6.82 -1.26 -14.17
CA LEU A 22 7.95 -1.05 -13.24
C LEU A 22 8.90 0.04 -13.75
N ALA A 23 9.23 0.05 -15.04
CA ALA A 23 10.08 1.07 -15.64
C ALA A 23 9.42 2.47 -15.58
N ALA A 24 8.11 2.56 -15.84
CA ALA A 24 7.38 3.81 -15.70
C ALA A 24 7.36 4.32 -14.25
N ILE A 25 7.22 3.44 -13.26
CA ILE A 25 7.29 3.81 -11.83
C ILE A 25 8.70 4.22 -11.44
N LEU A 26 9.72 3.48 -11.86
CA LEU A 26 11.12 3.84 -11.62
C LEU A 26 11.44 5.21 -12.22
N GLY A 27 11.03 5.45 -13.46
CA GLY A 27 11.16 6.76 -14.11
C GLY A 27 10.52 7.86 -13.28
N ARG A 28 9.31 7.64 -12.75
CA ARG A 28 8.66 8.58 -11.84
C ARG A 28 9.45 8.81 -10.56
N ILE A 29 9.86 7.76 -9.84
CA ILE A 29 10.71 7.85 -8.62
C ILE A 29 11.95 8.72 -8.88
N LEU A 30 12.58 8.54 -10.05
CA LEU A 30 13.80 9.26 -10.43
C LEU A 30 13.56 10.71 -10.87
N ALA A 31 12.38 11.03 -11.42
CA ALA A 31 12.11 12.33 -12.03
C ALA A 31 11.29 13.29 -11.16
N VAL A 32 10.74 12.88 -10.01
CA VAL A 32 9.95 13.80 -9.16
C VAL A 32 10.79 14.98 -8.67
N ASP A 33 10.69 16.11 -9.36
CA ASP A 33 11.17 17.44 -9.00
C ASP A 33 10.33 18.49 -9.74
N SER A 34 9.86 19.54 -9.05
CA SER A 34 9.24 20.69 -9.73
C SER A 34 10.30 21.47 -10.50
N ILE A 35 10.11 21.69 -11.81
CA ILE A 35 11.08 22.32 -12.70
C ILE A 35 11.53 23.70 -12.17
N ASP A 36 10.59 24.53 -11.67
CA ASP A 36 10.91 25.89 -11.21
C ASP A 36 11.70 25.91 -9.90
N ARG A 37 11.31 25.12 -8.91
CA ARG A 37 12.11 25.01 -7.67
C ARG A 37 13.44 24.36 -7.94
N ARG A 38 13.54 23.46 -8.93
CA ARG A 38 14.79 22.86 -9.35
C ARG A 38 15.73 23.90 -9.95
N ALA A 39 15.24 24.75 -10.86
CA ALA A 39 16.03 25.85 -11.41
C ALA A 39 16.52 26.82 -10.31
N LEU A 40 15.65 27.17 -9.36
CA LEU A 40 16.02 28.02 -8.23
C LEU A 40 17.02 27.35 -7.28
N GLN A 41 16.83 26.07 -6.97
CA GLN A 41 17.77 25.27 -6.18
C GLN A 41 19.14 25.17 -6.86
N GLU A 42 19.18 24.87 -8.17
CA GLU A 42 20.42 24.80 -8.94
C GLU A 42 21.14 26.17 -8.95
N SER A 43 20.40 27.27 -9.09
CA SER A 43 20.94 28.62 -8.98
C SER A 43 21.58 28.87 -7.60
N ARG A 44 20.88 28.52 -6.51
CA ARG A 44 21.40 28.65 -5.14
C ARG A 44 22.64 27.79 -4.91
N LEU A 45 22.62 26.53 -5.34
CA LEU A 45 23.76 25.60 -5.20
C LEU A 45 25.01 26.10 -5.93
N ARG A 46 24.86 26.70 -7.12
CA ARG A 46 25.99 27.27 -7.89
C ARG A 46 26.64 28.47 -7.20
N GLN A 47 25.93 29.17 -6.31
CA GLN A 47 26.45 30.34 -5.60
C GLN A 47 27.29 29.95 -4.37
N ILE A 48 27.10 28.75 -3.81
CA ILE A 48 27.74 28.31 -2.57
C ILE A 48 29.27 28.39 -2.62
N PRO A 49 29.98 27.87 -3.64
CA PRO A 49 31.45 27.89 -3.64
C PRO A 49 32.03 29.31 -3.52
N ALA A 50 31.43 30.27 -4.23
CA ALA A 50 31.86 31.66 -4.20
C ALA A 50 31.56 32.36 -2.86
N GLU A 51 30.51 31.92 -2.15
CA GLU A 51 30.18 32.43 -0.81
C GLU A 51 31.12 31.85 0.26
N LEU A 52 31.45 30.56 0.16
CA LEU A 52 32.42 29.89 1.03
C LEU A 52 33.81 30.52 0.91
N GLU A 53 34.26 30.81 -0.30
CA GLU A 53 35.57 31.44 -0.51
C GLU A 53 35.61 32.88 0.05
N ARG A 54 34.55 33.67 -0.15
CA ARG A 54 34.40 34.99 0.47
C ARG A 54 34.36 34.91 2.01
N TYR A 55 33.80 33.85 2.57
CA TYR A 55 33.80 33.63 4.02
C TYR A 55 35.19 33.23 4.54
N ARG A 56 35.87 32.31 3.83
CA ARG A 56 37.25 31.89 4.12
C ARG A 56 38.20 33.09 4.15
N GLN A 57 38.16 33.94 3.13
CA GLN A 57 38.98 35.16 3.05
C GLN A 57 38.70 36.13 4.20
N ARG A 58 37.43 36.30 4.59
CA ARG A 58 37.06 37.16 5.74
C ARG A 58 37.59 36.63 7.07
N LEU A 59 37.59 35.31 7.27
CA LEU A 59 38.14 34.70 8.50
C LEU A 59 39.67 34.74 8.51
N ALA A 60 40.32 34.51 7.37
CA ALA A 60 41.77 34.65 7.22
C ALA A 60 42.23 36.08 7.49
N ALA A 61 41.51 37.08 6.99
CA ALA A 61 41.79 38.50 7.27
C ALA A 61 41.63 38.88 8.76
N LYS A 62 40.86 38.10 9.54
CA LYS A 62 40.74 38.26 10.99
C LYS A 62 41.82 37.51 11.78
N GLY A 63 42.76 36.86 11.09
CA GLY A 63 43.88 36.16 11.71
C GLY A 63 43.50 34.82 12.36
N LEU A 64 42.37 34.20 12.01
CA LEU A 64 42.00 32.91 12.57
C LEU A 64 42.97 31.81 12.11
N PRO A 65 43.28 30.80 12.96
CA PRO A 65 44.06 29.64 12.56
C PRO A 65 43.38 28.84 11.45
N SER A 66 44.16 28.28 10.52
CA SER A 66 43.62 27.55 9.35
C SER A 66 42.68 26.40 9.72
N ALA A 67 42.93 25.68 10.81
CA ALA A 67 42.08 24.59 11.26
C ALA A 67 40.67 25.07 11.70
N GLU A 68 40.59 26.23 12.35
CA GLU A 68 39.32 26.84 12.76
C GLU A 68 38.56 27.41 11.55
N ILE A 69 39.29 27.98 10.59
CA ILE A 69 38.72 28.45 9.33
C ILE A 69 38.07 27.30 8.58
N GLU A 70 38.76 26.18 8.39
CA GLU A 70 38.20 25.04 7.65
C GLU A 70 36.98 24.43 8.36
N LYS A 71 36.99 24.36 9.69
CA LYS A 71 35.82 23.94 10.46
C LYS A 71 34.63 24.88 10.25
N ALA A 72 34.85 26.20 10.37
CA ALA A 72 33.80 27.20 10.19
C ALA A 72 33.26 27.23 8.74
N VAL A 73 34.14 27.05 7.74
CA VAL A 73 33.76 26.94 6.33
C VAL A 73 32.95 25.66 6.09
N SER A 74 33.33 24.53 6.68
CA SER A 74 32.56 23.28 6.61
C SER A 74 31.17 23.41 7.23
N ASP A 75 31.05 24.06 8.39
CA ASP A 75 29.77 24.31 9.04
C ASP A 75 28.89 25.27 8.22
N LEU A 76 29.48 26.33 7.65
CA LEU A 76 28.78 27.23 6.73
C LEU A 76 28.35 26.52 5.45
N HIS A 77 29.19 25.65 4.88
CA HIS A 77 28.84 24.85 3.71
C HIS A 77 27.62 24.00 3.98
N ARG A 78 27.58 23.28 5.10
CA ARG A 78 26.42 22.48 5.51
C ARG A 78 25.17 23.36 5.59
N LYS A 79 25.26 24.54 6.22
CA LYS A 79 24.15 25.49 6.37
C LYS A 79 23.64 26.05 5.04
N LEU A 80 24.53 26.55 4.19
CA LEU A 80 24.18 27.12 2.87
C LEU A 80 23.59 26.05 1.96
N TYR A 81 24.15 24.84 1.99
CA TYR A 81 23.63 23.71 1.24
C TYR A 81 22.21 23.39 1.67
N GLN A 82 21.94 23.28 2.99
CA GLN A 82 20.58 23.05 3.51
C GLN A 82 19.57 24.14 3.10
N GLN A 83 19.99 25.41 3.02
CA GLN A 83 19.14 26.52 2.59
C GLN A 83 18.91 26.58 1.07
N ALA A 84 19.86 26.05 0.30
CA ALA A 84 19.78 25.97 -1.15
C ALA A 84 18.80 24.90 -1.63
N ILE A 85 18.65 23.81 -0.87
CA ILE A 85 17.66 22.76 -1.16
C ILE A 85 16.25 23.32 -0.97
N LEU A 86 15.44 23.25 -2.03
CA LEU A 86 14.05 23.73 -2.09
C LEU A 86 13.07 22.65 -2.50
N CYS A 87 13.57 21.65 -3.21
CA CYS A 87 12.82 20.52 -3.68
C CYS A 87 12.94 19.38 -2.63
N ARG A 88 11.92 18.52 -2.55
CA ARG A 88 11.96 17.31 -1.70
C ARG A 88 11.39 16.09 -2.43
N PRO A 89 11.90 14.87 -2.16
CA PRO A 89 11.27 13.63 -2.63
C PRO A 89 10.09 13.19 -1.74
N PHE A 90 9.74 13.97 -0.71
CA PHE A 90 8.61 13.71 0.18
C PHE A 90 7.43 14.58 -0.23
N LEU A 91 6.43 13.95 -0.82
CA LEU A 91 5.48 14.61 -1.69
C LEU A 91 4.28 15.20 -0.92
N SER A 92 4.15 14.92 0.39
CA SER A 92 3.18 15.57 1.27
C SER A 92 3.69 15.69 2.72
N ALA A 93 2.81 16.11 3.63
CA ALA A 93 3.04 15.96 5.07
C ALA A 93 2.87 14.48 5.51
N ASN A 94 2.00 13.73 4.82
CA ASN A 94 1.64 12.37 5.19
C ASN A 94 2.83 11.40 5.06
N ASP A 95 3.50 11.40 3.91
CA ASP A 95 4.70 10.58 3.71
C ASP A 95 5.89 11.13 4.52
N ARG A 96 6.07 12.45 4.57
CA ARG A 96 7.16 13.08 5.32
C ARG A 96 7.14 12.79 6.81
N SER A 97 5.97 12.67 7.42
CA SER A 97 5.87 12.28 8.85
C SER A 97 6.51 10.92 9.12
N ARG A 98 6.38 9.95 8.20
CA ARG A 98 7.00 8.63 8.32
C ARG A 98 8.52 8.72 8.11
N TRP A 99 8.95 9.50 7.11
CA TRP A 99 10.37 9.76 6.88
C TRP A 99 11.04 10.47 8.06
N ALA A 100 10.34 11.37 8.74
CA ALA A 100 10.87 12.04 9.93
C ALA A 100 11.16 11.03 11.05
N THR A 101 10.27 10.04 11.22
CA THR A 101 10.49 8.94 12.18
C THR A 101 11.69 8.08 11.77
N VAL A 102 11.83 7.78 10.47
CA VAL A 102 12.98 7.04 9.93
C VAL A 102 14.30 7.77 10.21
N ARG A 103 14.34 9.10 10.05
CA ARG A 103 15.52 9.91 10.41
C ARG A 103 15.82 9.88 11.89
N ALA A 104 14.81 10.05 12.75
CA ALA A 104 14.98 9.99 14.19
C ALA A 104 15.60 8.67 14.67
N LEU A 105 15.23 7.54 14.04
CA LEU A 105 15.76 6.22 14.38
C LEU A 105 17.22 6.03 13.93
N VAL A 106 17.57 6.52 12.73
CA VAL A 106 18.85 6.18 12.08
C VAL A 106 19.93 7.23 12.32
N GLU A 107 19.61 8.52 12.21
CA GLU A 107 20.59 9.61 12.25
C GLU A 107 20.90 10.02 13.71
N PRO A 108 22.15 9.86 14.20
CA PRO A 108 22.49 10.14 15.60
C PRO A 108 22.13 11.55 16.06
N ASP A 109 22.36 12.56 15.22
CA ASP A 109 22.10 13.96 15.54
C ASP A 109 20.60 14.25 15.72
N MET A 110 19.76 13.45 15.07
CA MET A 110 18.30 13.58 15.11
C MET A 110 17.66 12.89 16.31
N ARG A 111 18.39 12.07 17.06
CA ARG A 111 17.86 11.32 18.20
C ARG A 111 17.57 12.23 19.38
N VAL A 112 16.45 11.98 20.05
CA VAL A 112 16.11 12.59 21.34
C VAL A 112 16.41 11.57 22.45
N PRO A 113 17.30 11.87 23.41
CA PRO A 113 17.58 10.97 24.53
C PRO A 113 16.32 10.60 25.30
N GLY A 114 16.11 9.30 25.53
CA GLY A 114 14.90 8.80 26.21
C GLY A 114 13.65 8.69 25.34
N ALA A 115 13.65 9.23 24.12
CA ALA A 115 12.49 9.25 23.22
C ALA A 115 12.89 8.85 21.78
N PRO A 116 13.12 7.55 21.49
CA PRO A 116 13.76 7.09 20.26
C PRO A 116 12.99 7.38 18.96
N TYR A 117 11.67 7.57 19.05
CA TYR A 117 10.80 7.85 17.89
C TYR A 117 10.44 9.34 17.77
N ALA A 118 10.92 10.17 18.69
CA ALA A 118 10.58 11.59 18.71
C ALA A 118 11.22 12.32 17.53
N ILE A 119 10.43 13.17 16.87
CA ILE A 119 10.83 13.91 15.68
C ILE A 119 11.19 15.37 15.99
N ASP A 120 11.28 15.74 17.27
CA ASP A 120 11.52 17.09 17.78
C ASP A 120 12.70 17.78 17.09
N ARG A 121 13.82 17.06 16.91
CA ARG A 121 15.02 17.57 16.24
C ARG A 121 14.86 17.59 14.73
N VAL A 122 14.22 16.56 14.16
CA VAL A 122 14.05 16.43 12.70
C VAL A 122 13.24 17.59 12.13
N ILE A 123 12.18 18.02 12.81
CA ILE A 123 11.30 19.09 12.31
C ILE A 123 11.94 20.49 12.35
N GLN A 124 13.08 20.64 13.05
CA GLN A 124 13.84 21.89 13.07
C GLN A 124 14.58 22.11 11.75
N ASP A 125 14.95 21.02 11.06
CA ASP A 125 15.56 21.10 9.75
C ASP A 125 14.58 21.73 8.74
N PRO A 126 15.06 22.63 7.85
CA PRO A 126 14.26 23.15 6.77
C PRO A 126 13.60 22.04 5.96
N LEU A 127 12.34 22.23 5.56
CA LEU A 127 11.57 21.31 4.72
C LEU A 127 11.21 19.96 5.37
N TRP A 128 11.53 19.72 6.64
CA TRP A 128 11.14 18.50 7.39
C TRP A 128 9.88 18.65 8.26
N ASP A 129 9.18 19.78 8.15
CA ASP A 129 7.86 19.97 8.76
C ASP A 129 6.80 18.99 8.27
N THR A 130 5.82 18.73 9.14
CA THR A 130 4.64 17.96 8.78
C THR A 130 3.47 18.41 9.63
N ILE A 131 2.26 18.42 9.06
CA ILE A 131 1.03 18.54 9.84
C ILE A 131 0.64 17.20 10.49
N ASP A 132 1.13 16.08 9.96
CA ASP A 132 0.79 14.72 10.38
C ASP A 132 1.60 14.28 11.62
N MET A 133 1.58 15.10 12.67
CA MET A 133 2.27 14.86 13.94
C MET A 133 1.33 15.01 15.15
N VAL A 134 1.76 14.43 16.26
CA VAL A 134 1.10 14.49 17.57
C VAL A 134 2.10 14.90 18.65
N LYS A 135 1.62 15.34 19.80
CA LYS A 135 2.45 15.60 20.99
C LYS A 135 2.06 14.68 22.15
N HIS A 136 3.03 13.97 22.69
CA HIS A 136 2.86 13.07 23.83
C HIS A 136 4.11 13.12 24.72
N ASP A 137 3.93 13.17 26.04
CA ASP A 137 5.02 13.25 27.03
C ASP A 137 6.08 14.32 26.70
N GLY A 138 5.61 15.50 26.27
CA GLY A 138 6.47 16.64 25.93
C GLY A 138 7.11 16.59 24.53
N HIS A 139 7.07 15.45 23.85
CA HIS A 139 7.73 15.22 22.57
C HIS A 139 6.78 15.15 21.39
N LEU A 140 7.31 15.43 20.20
CA LEU A 140 6.58 15.34 18.94
C LEU A 140 6.83 14.00 18.28
N TYR A 141 5.78 13.39 17.76
CA TYR A 141 5.86 12.12 17.03
C TYR A 141 5.07 12.18 15.73
N SER A 142 5.39 11.30 14.78
CA SER A 142 4.49 11.05 13.67
C SER A 142 3.13 10.58 14.17
N SER A 143 2.06 11.01 13.50
CA SER A 143 0.70 10.48 13.71
C SER A 143 0.54 9.01 13.28
N LYS A 144 1.51 8.43 12.57
CA LYS A 144 1.42 7.07 12.01
C LYS A 144 1.99 6.05 12.99
N PRO A 145 1.55 4.78 12.92
CA PRO A 145 2.19 3.72 13.70
C PRO A 145 3.68 3.61 13.38
N PRO A 146 4.54 3.40 14.39
CA PRO A 146 5.99 3.30 14.21
C PRO A 146 6.42 2.04 13.43
N PHE A 147 5.56 1.02 13.36
CA PHE A 147 5.85 -0.27 12.70
C PHE A 147 6.50 -0.11 11.32
N LEU A 148 5.85 0.60 10.40
CA LEU A 148 6.33 0.71 9.02
C LEU A 148 7.60 1.59 8.93
N ALA A 149 7.70 2.65 9.74
CA ALA A 149 8.90 3.46 9.83
C ALA A 149 10.09 2.66 10.37
N THR A 150 9.85 1.76 11.33
CA THR A 150 10.87 0.85 11.87
C THR A 150 11.38 -0.10 10.80
N LEU A 151 10.48 -0.68 9.99
CA LEU A 151 10.87 -1.53 8.87
C LEU A 151 11.69 -0.76 7.82
N MET A 152 11.31 0.48 7.50
CA MET A 152 12.06 1.34 6.58
C MET A 152 13.41 1.80 7.16
N ALA A 153 13.51 1.93 8.48
CA ALA A 153 14.76 2.30 9.14
C ALA A 153 15.85 1.23 8.98
N VAL A 154 15.51 -0.05 8.77
CA VAL A 154 16.49 -1.12 8.57
C VAL A 154 17.34 -0.93 7.30
N PRO A 155 16.76 -0.87 6.06
CA PRO A 155 17.56 -0.63 4.87
C PRO A 155 18.23 0.75 4.89
N TYR A 156 17.63 1.76 5.53
CA TYR A 156 18.26 3.06 5.68
C TYR A 156 19.48 3.01 6.61
N TRP A 157 19.39 2.30 7.74
CA TRP A 157 20.51 2.11 8.66
C TRP A 157 21.67 1.40 7.98
N ILE A 158 21.40 0.35 7.18
CA ILE A 158 22.44 -0.33 6.39
C ILE A 158 23.11 0.67 5.44
N LEU A 159 22.32 1.41 4.66
CA LEU A 159 22.85 2.40 3.71
C LEU A 159 23.68 3.49 4.41
N TYR A 160 23.17 4.02 5.53
CA TYR A 160 23.83 5.05 6.33
C TYR A 160 25.19 4.58 6.86
N ASN A 161 25.27 3.36 7.42
CA ASN A 161 26.53 2.85 7.96
C ASN A 161 27.55 2.46 6.87
N LEU A 162 27.09 2.05 5.69
CA LEU A 162 27.99 1.70 4.58
C LEU A 162 28.55 2.91 3.83
N THR A 163 27.81 4.03 3.80
CA THR A 163 28.12 5.17 2.91
C THR A 163 28.29 6.50 3.62
N GLY A 164 27.83 6.62 4.87
CA GLY A 164 27.66 7.88 5.58
C GLY A 164 26.55 8.77 5.04
N TRP A 165 25.78 8.35 4.02
CA TRP A 165 24.75 9.19 3.41
C TRP A 165 23.51 9.29 4.29
N SER A 166 23.15 10.51 4.66
CA SER A 166 21.93 10.80 5.40
C SER A 166 20.79 11.29 4.50
N LEU A 167 19.54 11.10 4.94
CA LEU A 167 18.35 11.71 4.36
C LEU A 167 18.37 13.23 4.57
N GLY A 168 19.01 13.73 5.63
CA GLY A 168 19.21 15.16 5.85
C GLY A 168 20.08 15.82 4.77
N GLU A 169 21.19 15.19 4.39
CA GLU A 169 22.16 15.75 3.44
C GLU A 169 21.85 15.39 1.98
N ARG A 170 21.38 14.16 1.74
CA ARG A 170 21.12 13.61 0.40
C ARG A 170 19.70 13.05 0.29
N PRO A 171 18.65 13.85 0.58
CA PRO A 171 17.28 13.37 0.68
C PRO A 171 16.82 12.62 -0.57
N TYR A 172 17.20 13.12 -1.76
CA TYR A 172 16.85 12.54 -3.04
C TYR A 172 17.48 11.18 -3.30
N LEU A 173 18.80 11.11 -3.19
CA LEU A 173 19.53 9.89 -3.51
C LEU A 173 19.10 8.78 -2.56
N VAL A 174 19.12 9.08 -1.26
CA VAL A 174 18.76 8.12 -0.21
C VAL A 174 17.27 7.76 -0.29
N GLY A 175 16.38 8.76 -0.39
CA GLY A 175 14.94 8.53 -0.50
C GLY A 175 14.54 7.69 -1.71
N ARG A 176 15.15 7.95 -2.89
CA ARG A 176 14.89 7.19 -4.12
C ARG A 176 15.37 5.74 -4.00
N ILE A 177 16.58 5.52 -3.46
CA ILE A 177 17.08 4.15 -3.20
C ILE A 177 16.12 3.39 -2.28
N LEU A 178 15.69 4.03 -1.19
CA LEU A 178 14.79 3.41 -0.23
C LEU A 178 13.40 3.12 -0.82
N LEU A 179 12.86 4.00 -1.67
CA LEU A 179 11.60 3.76 -2.39
C LEU A 179 11.73 2.62 -3.41
N VAL A 180 12.87 2.49 -4.10
CA VAL A 180 13.11 1.34 -4.99
C VAL A 180 13.07 0.03 -4.20
N VAL A 181 13.77 -0.01 -3.05
CA VAL A 181 13.82 -1.21 -2.20
C VAL A 181 12.46 -1.52 -1.57
N ALA A 182 11.76 -0.52 -1.03
CA ALA A 182 10.54 -0.72 -0.25
C ALA A 182 9.26 -0.78 -1.08
N ASN A 183 9.24 -0.18 -2.28
CA ASN A 183 8.05 -0.13 -3.13
C ASN A 183 8.25 -0.89 -4.45
N LEU A 184 9.30 -0.58 -5.21
CA LEU A 184 9.43 -1.11 -6.58
C LEU A 184 9.69 -2.62 -6.59
N LEU A 185 10.61 -3.12 -5.76
CA LEU A 185 10.88 -4.57 -5.67
C LEU A 185 9.67 -5.36 -5.14
N PRO A 186 8.99 -4.94 -4.06
CA PRO A 186 7.76 -5.60 -3.62
C PRO A 186 6.61 -5.50 -4.62
N LEU A 187 6.54 -4.44 -5.43
CA LEU A 187 5.55 -4.35 -6.49
C LEU A 187 5.80 -5.37 -7.62
N ALA A 188 7.06 -5.71 -7.92
CA ALA A 188 7.37 -6.81 -8.83
C ALA A 188 6.86 -8.16 -8.30
N LEU A 189 6.96 -8.39 -6.98
CA LEU A 189 6.34 -9.56 -6.33
C LEU A 189 4.81 -9.54 -6.50
N TYR A 190 4.17 -8.38 -6.35
CA TYR A 190 2.73 -8.25 -6.59
C TYR A 190 2.33 -8.59 -8.03
N PHE A 191 3.08 -8.11 -9.03
CA PHE A 191 2.82 -8.48 -10.43
C PHE A 191 3.03 -9.98 -10.67
N TRP A 192 4.03 -10.59 -10.04
CA TRP A 192 4.20 -12.03 -10.11
C TRP A 192 3.01 -12.78 -9.46
N LEU A 193 2.58 -12.39 -8.26
CA LEU A 193 1.42 -12.98 -7.58
C LEU A 193 0.14 -12.82 -8.40
N LEU A 194 -0.09 -11.64 -9.00
CA LEU A 194 -1.24 -11.39 -9.85
C LEU A 194 -1.21 -12.27 -11.10
N ALA A 195 -0.06 -12.40 -11.77
CA ALA A 195 0.11 -13.32 -12.90
C ALA A 195 -0.24 -14.76 -12.49
N ARG A 196 0.27 -15.22 -11.34
CA ARG A 196 -0.03 -16.55 -10.81
C ARG A 196 -1.51 -16.72 -10.51
N MET A 197 -2.18 -15.72 -9.94
CA MET A 197 -3.61 -15.78 -9.65
C MET A 197 -4.45 -15.86 -10.93
N VAL A 198 -4.24 -14.95 -11.89
CA VAL A 198 -5.03 -14.94 -13.12
C VAL A 198 -4.77 -16.18 -13.97
N GLU A 199 -3.52 -16.63 -14.10
CA GLU A 199 -3.18 -17.84 -14.87
C GLU A 199 -3.83 -19.10 -14.32
N ASN A 200 -3.81 -19.25 -13.00
CA ASN A 200 -4.20 -20.50 -12.36
C ASN A 200 -5.70 -20.60 -12.10
N PHE A 201 -6.39 -19.47 -11.97
CA PHE A 201 -7.78 -19.41 -11.51
C PHE A 201 -8.69 -18.57 -12.42
N GLY A 202 -8.13 -17.88 -13.41
CA GLY A 202 -8.90 -17.10 -14.39
C GLY A 202 -9.63 -18.00 -15.39
N PRO A 203 -10.85 -17.63 -15.81
CA PRO A 203 -11.70 -18.47 -16.66
C PRO A 203 -11.31 -18.45 -18.14
N GLY A 204 -10.56 -17.45 -18.62
CA GLY A 204 -10.15 -17.36 -20.02
C GLY A 204 -9.13 -16.26 -20.31
N THR A 205 -8.49 -16.32 -21.48
CA THR A 205 -7.35 -15.42 -21.79
C THR A 205 -7.71 -13.95 -21.79
N LYS A 206 -8.91 -13.56 -22.26
CA LYS A 206 -9.33 -12.15 -22.27
C LYS A 206 -9.43 -11.60 -20.86
N SER A 207 -10.11 -12.32 -19.96
CA SER A 207 -10.25 -11.92 -18.55
C SER A 207 -8.90 -11.89 -17.82
N GLN A 208 -8.03 -12.87 -18.09
CA GLN A 208 -6.69 -12.93 -17.51
C GLN A 208 -5.80 -11.76 -17.95
N LEU A 209 -5.72 -11.48 -19.26
CA LEU A 209 -4.96 -10.34 -19.80
C LEU A 209 -5.53 -9.01 -19.29
N PHE A 210 -6.85 -8.88 -19.26
CA PHE A 210 -7.51 -7.67 -18.77
C PHE A 210 -7.19 -7.40 -17.31
N ALA A 211 -7.40 -8.37 -16.41
CA ALA A 211 -7.16 -8.19 -14.99
C ALA A 211 -5.68 -7.91 -14.69
N TYR A 212 -4.76 -8.57 -15.41
CA TYR A 212 -3.33 -8.29 -15.30
C TYR A 212 -2.97 -6.88 -15.75
N THR A 213 -3.47 -6.45 -16.91
CA THR A 213 -3.27 -5.10 -17.45
C THR A 213 -3.85 -4.05 -16.50
N ALA A 214 -5.03 -4.31 -15.94
CA ALA A 214 -5.65 -3.44 -14.95
C ALA A 214 -4.80 -3.32 -13.68
N GLY A 215 -4.25 -4.42 -13.16
CA GLY A 215 -3.31 -4.37 -12.04
C GLY A 215 -2.05 -3.54 -12.32
N CYS A 216 -1.55 -3.59 -13.57
CA CYS A 216 -0.35 -2.86 -13.99
C CYS A 216 -0.58 -1.36 -14.21
N PHE A 217 -1.78 -0.92 -14.60
CA PHE A 217 -1.99 0.45 -15.09
C PHE A 217 -3.26 1.16 -14.59
N ALA A 218 -4.27 0.42 -14.16
CA ALA A 218 -5.59 0.98 -13.83
C ALA A 218 -5.83 1.16 -12.33
N THR A 219 -4.90 0.71 -11.48
CA THR A 219 -4.99 0.88 -10.02
C THR A 219 -4.13 2.04 -9.54
N PHE A 220 -4.64 2.75 -8.52
CA PHE A 220 -3.87 3.78 -7.83
C PHE A 220 -2.66 3.25 -7.04
N LEU A 221 -2.48 1.92 -6.91
CA LEU A 221 -1.26 1.36 -6.30
C LEU A 221 0.00 1.82 -7.02
N THR A 222 -0.02 1.81 -8.36
CA THR A 222 1.12 2.26 -9.17
C THR A 222 1.34 3.77 -9.08
N THR A 223 0.28 4.53 -8.86
CA THR A 223 0.32 5.97 -8.59
C THR A 223 1.02 6.27 -7.27
N PHE A 224 0.71 5.50 -6.22
CA PHE A 224 1.27 5.69 -4.88
C PHE A 224 2.64 5.01 -4.69
N ALA A 225 3.11 4.21 -5.64
CA ALA A 225 4.41 3.54 -5.56
C ALA A 225 5.61 4.50 -5.47
N VAL A 226 5.42 5.78 -5.75
CA VAL A 226 6.45 6.83 -5.65
C VAL A 226 6.52 7.50 -4.28
N THR A 227 5.70 7.09 -3.30
CA THR A 227 5.66 7.69 -1.96
C THR A 227 5.80 6.66 -0.87
N PHE A 228 6.22 7.09 0.32
CA PHE A 228 6.23 6.22 1.50
C PHE A 228 4.85 6.19 2.15
N ASN A 229 4.08 5.16 1.80
CA ASN A 229 2.70 4.97 2.25
C ASN A 229 2.48 3.52 2.74
N ASN A 230 1.38 3.29 3.45
CA ASN A 230 1.01 1.98 3.98
C ASN A 230 0.06 1.19 3.06
N HIS A 231 -0.59 1.85 2.10
CA HIS A 231 -1.54 1.22 1.17
C HIS A 231 -0.86 0.19 0.26
N LEU A 232 0.32 0.52 -0.29
CA LEU A 232 1.05 -0.38 -1.19
C LEU A 232 1.50 -1.68 -0.50
N PRO A 233 2.25 -1.66 0.62
CA PRO A 233 2.65 -2.90 1.29
C PRO A 233 1.44 -3.72 1.76
N ALA A 234 0.34 -3.09 2.19
CA ALA A 234 -0.89 -3.78 2.53
C ALA A 234 -1.55 -4.48 1.32
N ALA A 235 -1.55 -3.84 0.15
CA ALA A 235 -2.08 -4.43 -1.08
C ALA A 235 -1.26 -5.65 -1.54
N ILE A 236 0.06 -5.55 -1.48
CA ILE A 236 0.98 -6.65 -1.84
C ILE A 236 0.73 -7.84 -0.89
N ALA A 237 0.62 -7.59 0.40
CA ALA A 237 0.35 -8.60 1.40
C ALA A 237 -1.06 -9.21 1.25
N THR A 238 -2.05 -8.41 0.85
CA THR A 238 -3.40 -8.89 0.54
C THR A 238 -3.42 -9.77 -0.71
N ALA A 239 -2.63 -9.44 -1.75
CA ALA A 239 -2.46 -10.30 -2.91
C ALA A 239 -1.81 -11.65 -2.54
N ALA A 240 -0.79 -11.63 -1.67
CA ALA A 240 -0.15 -12.83 -1.18
C ALA A 240 -1.11 -13.68 -0.33
N ALA A 241 -1.86 -13.06 0.58
CA ALA A 241 -2.85 -13.73 1.42
C ALA A 241 -3.95 -14.38 0.57
N LEU A 242 -4.48 -13.67 -0.44
CA LEU A 242 -5.47 -14.21 -1.37
C LEU A 242 -4.88 -15.37 -2.19
N TYR A 243 -3.68 -15.21 -2.77
CA TYR A 243 -3.04 -16.27 -3.54
C TYR A 243 -2.84 -17.54 -2.71
N LEU A 244 -2.36 -17.41 -1.48
CA LEU A 244 -2.15 -18.54 -0.57
C LEU A 244 -3.47 -19.16 -0.11
N ALA A 245 -4.51 -18.34 0.16
CA ALA A 245 -5.84 -18.84 0.46
C ALA A 245 -6.42 -19.66 -0.71
N LEU A 246 -6.21 -19.21 -1.96
CA LEU A 246 -6.60 -19.96 -3.16
C LEU A 246 -5.83 -21.28 -3.28
N GLU A 247 -4.51 -21.29 -3.07
CA GLU A 247 -3.69 -22.52 -3.11
C GLU A 247 -4.08 -23.52 -2.01
N ILE A 248 -4.32 -23.05 -0.78
CA ILE A 248 -4.74 -23.91 0.34
C ILE A 248 -6.15 -24.46 0.08
N TYR A 249 -7.10 -23.57 -0.22
CA TYR A 249 -8.51 -23.92 -0.22
C TYR A 249 -8.99 -24.59 -1.51
N LEU A 250 -8.48 -24.16 -2.68
CA LEU A 250 -8.88 -24.72 -3.98
C LEU A 250 -7.92 -25.79 -4.49
N ARG A 251 -6.60 -25.65 -4.26
CA ARG A 251 -5.59 -26.64 -4.67
C ARG A 251 -5.19 -27.63 -3.58
N ARG A 252 -5.91 -27.62 -2.46
CA ARG A 252 -5.76 -28.57 -1.34
C ARG A 252 -4.32 -28.64 -0.79
N ARG A 253 -3.59 -27.51 -0.78
CA ARG A 253 -2.22 -27.40 -0.25
C ARG A 253 -2.21 -27.27 1.27
N TYR A 254 -2.68 -28.30 1.98
CA TYR A 254 -2.76 -28.33 3.46
C TYR A 254 -1.41 -28.61 4.11
N THR A 255 -0.52 -27.63 4.12
CA THR A 255 0.81 -27.76 4.74
C THR A 255 1.07 -26.58 5.68
N TYR A 256 1.84 -26.80 6.75
CA TYR A 256 2.23 -25.75 7.68
C TYR A 256 2.89 -24.56 6.97
N LYS A 257 3.75 -24.80 5.97
CA LYS A 257 4.37 -23.73 5.17
C LYS A 257 3.36 -22.80 4.50
N HIS A 258 2.29 -23.35 3.92
CA HIS A 258 1.29 -22.51 3.25
C HIS A 258 0.46 -21.73 4.27
N TYR A 259 0.09 -22.36 5.39
CA TYR A 259 -0.65 -21.69 6.46
C TYR A 259 0.18 -20.58 7.12
N ASP A 260 1.47 -20.83 7.38
CA ASP A 260 2.42 -19.86 7.92
C ASP A 260 2.58 -18.65 7.01
N LEU A 261 2.89 -18.86 5.72
CA LEU A 261 2.99 -17.76 4.77
C LEU A 261 1.66 -16.99 4.62
N CYS A 262 0.52 -17.69 4.71
CA CYS A 262 -0.79 -17.06 4.62
C CYS A 262 -1.09 -16.19 5.86
N GLY A 263 -0.76 -16.70 7.05
CA GLY A 263 -0.86 -15.98 8.30
C GLY A 263 0.06 -14.77 8.35
N PHE A 264 1.32 -14.93 7.92
CA PHE A 264 2.25 -13.81 7.77
C PHE A 264 1.71 -12.74 6.83
N ALA A 265 1.25 -13.11 5.64
CA ALA A 265 0.72 -12.16 4.66
C ALA A 265 -0.53 -11.42 5.17
N ALA A 266 -1.50 -12.15 5.74
CA ALA A 266 -2.72 -11.54 6.28
C ALA A 266 -2.45 -10.66 7.52
N GLY A 267 -1.56 -11.11 8.41
CA GLY A 267 -1.13 -10.34 9.58
C GLY A 267 -0.34 -9.10 9.20
N PHE A 268 0.52 -9.18 8.17
CA PHE A 268 1.30 -8.04 7.69
C PHE A 268 0.41 -7.00 6.99
N ALA A 269 -0.61 -7.45 6.24
CA ALA A 269 -1.64 -6.57 5.72
C ALA A 269 -2.34 -5.80 6.85
N ALA A 270 -2.74 -6.47 7.93
CA ALA A 270 -3.37 -5.85 9.10
C ALA A 270 -2.43 -4.88 9.85
N ALA A 271 -1.13 -5.19 9.95
CA ALA A 271 -0.14 -4.31 10.57
C ALA A 271 0.13 -3.04 9.73
N CYS A 272 0.00 -3.12 8.41
CA CYS A 272 0.10 -1.97 7.50
C CYS A 272 -1.21 -1.16 7.44
N GLU A 273 -2.35 -1.85 7.46
CA GLU A 273 -3.69 -1.28 7.35
C GLU A 273 -4.63 -1.90 8.38
N MET A 274 -5.01 -1.12 9.39
CA MET A 274 -5.85 -1.62 10.48
C MET A 274 -7.16 -2.26 9.98
N PRO A 275 -7.87 -1.72 8.96
CA PRO A 275 -9.07 -2.37 8.44
C PRO A 275 -8.83 -3.74 7.79
N ALA A 276 -7.59 -4.08 7.43
CA ALA A 276 -7.22 -5.43 6.97
C ALA A 276 -7.24 -6.49 8.09
N LEU A 277 -7.51 -6.11 9.35
CA LEU A 277 -7.96 -7.06 10.38
C LEU A 277 -9.21 -7.85 9.93
N ALA A 278 -10.10 -7.25 9.15
CA ALA A 278 -11.24 -7.95 8.56
C ALA A 278 -10.78 -9.06 7.59
N LEU A 279 -9.75 -8.81 6.78
CA LEU A 279 -9.16 -9.82 5.90
C LEU A 279 -8.52 -10.95 6.72
N LEU A 280 -7.72 -10.60 7.74
CA LEU A 280 -7.09 -11.57 8.63
C LEU A 280 -8.12 -12.53 9.25
N ALA A 281 -9.20 -11.98 9.82
CA ALA A 281 -10.28 -12.76 10.41
C ALA A 281 -11.02 -13.61 9.36
N ALA A 282 -11.33 -13.03 8.19
CA ALA A 282 -12.06 -13.73 7.14
C ALA A 282 -11.24 -14.88 6.53
N VAL A 283 -9.93 -14.72 6.35
CA VAL A 283 -9.02 -15.79 5.90
C VAL A 283 -8.93 -16.89 6.96
N ALA A 284 -8.74 -16.54 8.24
CA ALA A 284 -8.72 -17.52 9.32
C ALA A 284 -10.02 -18.34 9.36
N GLY A 285 -11.18 -17.68 9.23
CA GLY A 285 -12.49 -18.32 9.14
C GLY A 285 -12.61 -19.24 7.92
N LEU A 286 -12.22 -18.77 6.74
CA LEU A 286 -12.19 -19.57 5.50
C LEU A 286 -11.37 -20.86 5.67
N LEU A 287 -10.19 -20.77 6.31
CA LEU A 287 -9.29 -21.91 6.49
C LEU A 287 -9.82 -22.96 7.50
N LEU A 288 -10.83 -22.62 8.31
CA LEU A 288 -11.54 -23.54 9.19
C LEU A 288 -12.74 -24.22 8.51
N LEU A 289 -13.27 -23.62 7.44
CA LEU A 289 -14.38 -24.21 6.68
C LEU A 289 -13.96 -25.55 6.05
N PRO A 290 -14.89 -26.51 5.95
CA PRO A 290 -14.61 -27.76 5.27
C PRO A 290 -14.23 -27.48 3.81
N PRO A 291 -13.26 -28.22 3.23
CA PRO A 291 -13.02 -28.14 1.80
C PRO A 291 -14.30 -28.51 1.07
N ALA A 292 -14.63 -27.73 0.04
CA ALA A 292 -15.85 -27.99 -0.70
C ALA A 292 -15.75 -29.36 -1.37
N ARG A 293 -16.77 -30.20 -1.18
CA ARG A 293 -16.84 -31.53 -1.80
C ARG A 293 -16.89 -31.33 -3.32
N GLU A 294 -16.01 -32.01 -4.04
CA GLU A 294 -16.27 -32.26 -5.46
C GLU A 294 -17.56 -33.06 -5.52
N GLU A 295 -18.58 -32.53 -6.22
CA GLU A 295 -19.74 -33.33 -6.54
C GLU A 295 -19.21 -34.58 -7.26
N LYS A 296 -19.51 -35.76 -6.70
CA LYS A 296 -19.22 -37.02 -7.38
C LYS A 296 -19.80 -36.90 -8.78
N GLU A 297 -18.97 -37.06 -9.81
CA GLU A 297 -19.49 -37.31 -11.15
C GLU A 297 -20.55 -38.40 -11.02
N LYS A 298 -21.78 -38.11 -11.45
CA LYS A 298 -22.82 -39.13 -11.58
C LYS A 298 -22.19 -40.25 -12.41
N PRO A 299 -22.12 -41.49 -11.92
CA PRO A 299 -21.64 -42.58 -12.75
C PRO A 299 -22.55 -42.63 -13.99
N ALA A 300 -21.95 -42.46 -15.16
CA ALA A 300 -22.63 -42.76 -16.41
C ALA A 300 -23.16 -44.19 -16.28
N SER A 301 -24.44 -44.37 -16.59
CA SER A 301 -25.13 -45.67 -16.57
C SER A 301 -24.29 -46.72 -17.28
N ALA A 302 -23.68 -47.63 -16.52
CA ALA A 302 -22.95 -48.75 -17.06
C ALA A 302 -23.95 -49.68 -17.77
N GLY A 303 -23.78 -49.84 -19.09
CA GLY A 303 -24.43 -50.91 -19.85
C GLY A 303 -23.87 -52.29 -19.45
N PRO A 304 -24.53 -53.38 -19.85
CA PRO A 304 -24.19 -54.73 -19.39
C PRO A 304 -22.78 -55.13 -19.83
N GLU A 305 -21.94 -55.41 -18.84
CA GLU A 305 -20.54 -55.81 -18.96
C GLU A 305 -20.44 -57.26 -19.45
N THR A 306 -19.70 -57.48 -20.53
CA THR A 306 -19.25 -58.80 -20.97
C THR A 306 -17.94 -59.13 -20.24
N ALA A 307 -17.86 -60.33 -19.66
CA ALA A 307 -16.75 -60.75 -18.79
C ALA A 307 -15.43 -60.91 -19.56
N PRO A 308 -14.30 -60.35 -19.08
CA PRO A 308 -12.96 -60.69 -19.58
C PRO A 308 -12.30 -61.82 -18.76
N LEU A 309 -11.50 -62.62 -19.45
CA LEU A 309 -10.67 -63.73 -18.93
C LEU A 309 -9.59 -63.26 -17.93
N PRO A 310 -9.15 -64.11 -16.99
CA PRO A 310 -8.23 -63.73 -15.93
C PRO A 310 -6.79 -63.61 -16.45
N THR A 311 -6.19 -62.43 -16.31
CA THR A 311 -4.74 -62.22 -16.45
C THR A 311 -4.11 -61.91 -15.08
N SER A 312 -2.99 -62.56 -14.79
CA SER A 312 -2.26 -62.53 -13.52
C SER A 312 -1.45 -61.24 -13.34
N ALA A 313 -2.10 -60.07 -13.35
CA ALA A 313 -1.47 -58.81 -13.02
C ALA A 313 -1.72 -58.45 -11.55
N LYS A 314 -0.66 -58.04 -10.83
CA LYS A 314 -0.75 -57.42 -9.49
C LYS A 314 -1.85 -56.34 -9.51
N PRO A 315 -2.71 -56.26 -8.48
CA PRO A 315 -3.76 -55.25 -8.43
C PRO A 315 -3.12 -53.86 -8.49
N PRO A 316 -3.66 -52.92 -9.30
CA PRO A 316 -3.19 -51.55 -9.31
C PRO A 316 -3.33 -50.99 -7.90
N THR A 317 -2.26 -50.37 -7.39
CA THR A 317 -2.30 -49.56 -6.16
C THR A 317 -3.47 -48.59 -6.27
N GLN A 318 -4.44 -48.72 -5.37
CA GLN A 318 -5.58 -47.80 -5.32
C GLN A 318 -5.03 -46.37 -5.29
N PRO A 319 -5.55 -45.44 -6.11
CA PRO A 319 -5.16 -44.04 -6.00
C PRO A 319 -5.47 -43.58 -4.58
N GLU A 320 -4.43 -43.16 -3.84
CA GLU A 320 -4.59 -42.62 -2.49
C GLU A 320 -5.71 -41.56 -2.53
N LYS A 321 -6.73 -41.74 -1.68
CA LYS A 321 -7.80 -40.74 -1.57
C LYS A 321 -7.14 -39.39 -1.27
N PRO A 322 -7.49 -38.31 -2.01
CA PRO A 322 -6.93 -37.00 -1.75
C PRO A 322 -7.12 -36.65 -0.27
N PHE A 323 -6.03 -36.40 0.45
CA PHE A 323 -6.09 -36.03 1.86
C PHE A 323 -6.98 -34.80 2.05
N SER A 324 -8.09 -34.96 2.77
CA SER A 324 -8.97 -33.87 3.18
C SER A 324 -8.92 -33.76 4.71
N PRO A 325 -8.33 -32.69 5.28
CA PRO A 325 -8.20 -32.58 6.71
C PRO A 325 -9.58 -32.45 7.35
N ASP A 326 -9.81 -33.21 8.42
CA ASP A 326 -10.97 -33.02 9.29
C ASP A 326 -10.89 -31.68 10.04
N LEU A 327 -11.92 -31.36 10.83
CA LEU A 327 -11.95 -30.10 11.57
C LEU A 327 -10.79 -29.99 12.58
N ALA A 328 -10.45 -31.07 13.29
CA ALA A 328 -9.38 -31.07 14.28
C ALA A 328 -8.02 -30.78 13.63
N HIS A 329 -7.76 -31.37 12.47
CA HIS A 329 -6.54 -31.13 11.70
C HIS A 329 -6.49 -29.69 11.14
N ARG A 330 -7.61 -29.16 10.64
CA ARG A 330 -7.68 -27.74 10.20
C ARG A 330 -7.43 -26.77 11.36
N ILE A 331 -8.00 -27.04 12.53
CA ILE A 331 -7.73 -26.26 13.75
C ILE A 331 -6.24 -26.30 14.07
N ARG A 332 -5.58 -27.46 14.01
CA ARG A 332 -4.13 -27.57 14.23
C ARG A 332 -3.32 -26.78 13.20
N LEU A 333 -3.67 -26.83 11.92
CA LEU A 333 -2.99 -26.06 10.87
C LEU A 333 -3.16 -24.55 11.06
N VAL A 334 -4.34 -24.09 11.48
CA VAL A 334 -4.57 -22.67 11.81
C VAL A 334 -3.79 -22.29 13.07
N ALA A 335 -3.88 -23.09 14.13
CA ALA A 335 -3.26 -22.78 15.42
C ALA A 335 -1.72 -22.81 15.38
N LEU A 336 -1.13 -23.77 14.67
CA LEU A 336 0.32 -24.00 14.66
C LEU A 336 1.00 -23.55 13.36
N GLY A 337 0.23 -23.29 12.30
CA GLY A 337 0.73 -22.74 11.04
C GLY A 337 0.37 -21.27 10.87
N PHE A 338 -0.92 -20.94 10.89
CA PHE A 338 -1.38 -19.58 10.55
C PHE A 338 -1.19 -18.55 11.67
N LEU A 339 -1.54 -18.89 12.91
CA LEU A 339 -1.50 -17.94 14.04
C LEU A 339 -0.09 -17.52 14.50
N PRO A 340 0.94 -18.38 14.52
CA PRO A 340 2.26 -17.99 15.02
C PRO A 340 2.86 -16.75 14.33
N PRO A 341 2.94 -16.65 12.99
CA PRO A 341 3.47 -15.44 12.35
C PRO A 341 2.56 -14.22 12.56
N VAL A 342 1.24 -14.41 12.69
CA VAL A 342 0.30 -13.32 13.03
C VAL A 342 0.64 -12.74 14.41
N LEU A 343 0.88 -13.60 15.40
CA LEU A 343 1.23 -13.19 16.77
C LEU A 343 2.59 -12.50 16.82
N VAL A 344 3.58 -12.97 16.05
CA VAL A 344 4.88 -12.30 15.92
C VAL A 344 4.71 -10.88 15.37
N LEU A 345 3.95 -10.72 14.28
CA LEU A 345 3.70 -9.41 13.67
C LEU A 345 2.92 -8.48 14.61
N ALA A 346 1.92 -8.99 15.33
CA ALA A 346 1.21 -8.24 16.35
C ALA A 346 2.16 -7.80 17.48
N GLY A 347 3.03 -8.70 17.96
CA GLY A 347 4.04 -8.40 18.96
C GLY A 347 5.00 -7.29 18.52
N ILE A 348 5.46 -7.29 17.26
CA ILE A 348 6.31 -6.23 16.70
C ILE A 348 5.53 -4.91 16.57
N TYR A 349 4.29 -4.96 16.06
CA TYR A 349 3.46 -3.77 15.90
C TYR A 349 3.18 -3.09 17.25
N PHE A 350 2.72 -3.85 18.24
CA PHE A 350 2.44 -3.32 19.58
C PHE A 350 3.72 -2.99 20.34
N GLY A 351 4.78 -3.77 20.18
CA GLY A 351 6.09 -3.52 20.78
C GLY A 351 6.70 -2.21 20.31
N THR A 352 6.67 -1.93 18.99
CA THR A 352 7.15 -0.64 18.46
C THR A 352 6.31 0.54 18.96
N ASN A 353 4.98 0.41 19.05
CA ASN A 353 4.12 1.42 19.68
C ASN A 353 4.46 1.65 21.16
N TRP A 354 4.67 0.57 21.92
CA TRP A 354 5.04 0.66 23.33
C TRP A 354 6.39 1.34 23.54
N VAL A 355 7.40 1.00 22.73
CA VAL A 355 8.71 1.65 22.80
C VAL A 355 8.63 3.12 22.44
N ALA A 356 7.79 3.48 21.45
CA ALA A 356 7.65 4.85 20.99
C ALA A 356 6.82 5.75 21.94
N HIS A 357 5.76 5.20 22.54
CA HIS A 357 4.71 6.00 23.15
C HIS A 357 4.21 5.48 24.50
N ARG A 358 4.77 4.38 25.03
CA ARG A 358 4.24 3.71 26.24
C ARG A 358 2.72 3.44 26.17
N SER A 359 2.23 3.23 24.93
CA SER A 359 0.84 2.99 24.60
C SER A 359 0.76 1.85 23.59
N LEU A 360 -0.24 0.98 23.73
CA LEU A 360 -0.56 -0.05 22.72
C LEU A 360 -1.45 0.52 21.61
N ARG A 361 -2.10 1.67 21.84
CA ARG A 361 -2.90 2.37 20.83
C ARG A 361 -1.95 3.19 19.94
N PRO A 362 -2.06 3.08 18.61
CA PRO A 362 -1.26 3.92 17.72
C PRO A 362 -1.64 5.40 17.86
N PRO A 363 -0.71 6.33 17.57
CA PRO A 363 -0.89 7.77 17.74
C PRO A 363 -2.17 8.36 17.15
N TYR A 364 -2.59 7.89 15.96
CA TYR A 364 -3.80 8.40 15.31
C TYR A 364 -5.11 8.08 16.03
N LEU A 365 -5.11 7.14 16.98
CA LEU A 365 -6.29 6.86 17.81
C LEU A 365 -6.44 7.79 19.01
N HIS A 366 -5.42 8.58 19.36
CA HIS A 366 -5.44 9.52 20.47
C HIS A 366 -6.05 10.88 20.03
N ARG A 367 -7.33 10.83 19.65
CA ARG A 367 -8.13 11.95 19.10
C ARG A 367 -9.41 12.20 19.91
N SER A 368 -9.40 11.94 21.22
CA SER A 368 -10.61 12.05 22.02
C SER A 368 -11.17 13.48 22.04
N GLN A 369 -12.46 13.63 21.77
CA GLN A 369 -13.16 14.92 21.88
C GLN A 369 -13.56 15.24 23.32
N THR A 370 -13.65 14.22 24.18
CA THR A 370 -14.18 14.36 25.55
C THR A 370 -13.10 14.24 26.62
N ASN A 371 -11.96 13.61 26.31
CA ASN A 371 -10.84 13.46 27.22
C ASN A 371 -9.60 14.18 26.65
N PRO A 372 -9.28 15.40 27.12
CA PRO A 372 -8.10 16.15 26.66
C PRO A 372 -6.78 15.40 26.85
N ALA A 373 -6.66 14.54 27.88
CA ALA A 373 -5.45 13.74 28.10
C ALA A 373 -5.24 12.66 27.03
N ASP A 374 -6.31 12.26 26.34
CA ASP A 374 -6.30 11.29 25.22
C ASP A 374 -6.45 11.99 23.85
N ASN A 375 -6.11 13.28 23.78
CA ASN A 375 -6.09 14.05 22.54
C ASN A 375 -4.69 14.62 22.29
N TRP A 376 -3.91 13.90 21.48
CA TRP A 376 -2.51 14.26 21.21
C TRP A 376 -2.37 15.22 20.02
N TYR A 377 -3.48 15.71 19.46
CA TYR A 377 -3.49 16.55 18.26
C TYR A 377 -3.60 18.05 18.56
N ILE A 378 -4.07 18.40 19.76
CA ILE A 378 -4.26 19.78 20.19
C ILE A 378 -3.09 20.19 21.08
N PHE A 379 -2.13 20.90 20.51
CA PHE A 379 -0.91 21.31 21.21
C PHE A 379 -0.24 22.51 20.53
N THR A 380 0.74 23.09 21.23
CA THR A 380 1.73 24.02 20.68
C THR A 380 3.12 23.40 20.71
N TYR A 381 3.98 23.85 19.80
CA TYR A 381 5.37 23.42 19.70
C TYR A 381 6.27 24.56 19.23
N GLU A 382 7.56 24.46 19.56
CA GLU A 382 8.56 25.42 19.10
C GLU A 382 9.24 24.91 17.84
N ARG A 383 9.39 25.81 16.86
CA ARG A 383 10.17 25.57 15.66
C ARG A 383 10.94 26.82 15.29
N GLN A 384 12.27 26.70 15.20
CA GLN A 384 13.15 27.82 14.83
C GLN A 384 12.89 29.10 15.66
N GLY A 385 12.70 28.95 16.98
CA GLY A 385 12.45 30.06 17.90
C GLY A 385 11.04 30.64 17.85
N ARG A 386 10.09 30.02 17.14
CA ARG A 386 8.68 30.45 17.06
C ARG A 386 7.77 29.39 17.66
N VAL A 387 6.81 29.83 18.47
CA VAL A 387 5.73 28.98 18.95
C VAL A 387 4.67 28.85 17.86
N ILE A 388 4.37 27.61 17.47
CA ILE A 388 3.39 27.26 16.43
C ILE A 388 2.27 26.44 17.06
N GLN A 389 1.03 26.74 16.67
CA GLN A 389 -0.12 25.92 17.02
C GLN A 389 -0.25 24.73 16.06
N SER A 390 -0.58 23.55 16.58
CA SER A 390 -0.85 22.37 15.76
C SER A 390 -1.95 22.65 14.74
N TYR A 391 -1.72 22.26 13.48
CA TYR A 391 -2.68 22.37 12.36
C TYR A 391 -4.05 21.80 12.72
N TRP A 392 -4.07 20.67 13.43
CA TRP A 392 -5.29 19.96 13.82
C TRP A 392 -6.11 20.67 14.89
N SER A 393 -5.61 21.78 15.45
CA SER A 393 -6.41 22.65 16.32
C SER A 393 -7.43 23.46 15.52
N ASN A 394 -7.17 23.72 14.24
CA ASN A 394 -8.06 24.44 13.35
C ASN A 394 -7.85 23.96 11.90
N PRO A 395 -8.30 22.74 11.55
CA PRO A 395 -8.12 22.20 10.22
C PRO A 395 -8.90 23.00 9.16
N ILE A 396 -8.42 22.97 7.92
CA ILE A 396 -8.99 23.74 6.81
C ILE A 396 -9.22 22.85 5.58
N GLY A 397 -10.07 23.31 4.67
CA GLY A 397 -10.44 22.57 3.46
C GLY A 397 -10.96 21.17 3.78
N ILE A 398 -10.50 20.18 3.03
CA ILE A 398 -10.95 18.79 3.13
C ILE A 398 -10.74 18.15 4.52
N ASP A 399 -9.74 18.61 5.29
CA ASP A 399 -9.41 18.07 6.62
C ASP A 399 -10.38 18.54 7.73
N ARG A 400 -11.29 19.47 7.45
CA ARG A 400 -12.45 19.74 8.32
C ARG A 400 -13.41 18.55 8.39
N GLY A 401 -13.45 17.76 7.31
CA GLY A 401 -14.39 16.68 7.13
C GLY A 401 -15.73 17.15 6.58
N GLU A 402 -16.37 16.30 5.78
CA GLU A 402 -17.69 16.55 5.20
C GLU A 402 -18.78 16.42 6.28
N PRO A 403 -19.57 17.47 6.58
CA PRO A 403 -20.60 17.44 7.62
C PRO A 403 -21.77 16.52 7.28
N ASN A 404 -22.12 16.32 6.00
CA ASN A 404 -23.24 15.48 5.60
C ASN A 404 -22.79 14.05 5.20
N PRO A 405 -23.22 12.99 5.93
CA PRO A 405 -22.74 11.63 5.70
C PRO A 405 -23.15 11.09 4.32
N TRP A 406 -24.24 11.59 3.74
CA TRP A 406 -24.70 11.17 2.41
C TRP A 406 -23.89 11.81 1.29
N VAL A 407 -23.50 13.08 1.43
CA VAL A 407 -22.58 13.76 0.52
C VAL A 407 -21.22 13.08 0.56
N TYR A 408 -20.75 12.74 1.75
CA TYR A 408 -19.54 11.96 1.95
C TYR A 408 -19.63 10.60 1.22
N ALA A 409 -20.70 9.84 1.46
CA ALA A 409 -20.89 8.55 0.83
C ALA A 409 -20.96 8.63 -0.70
N PHE A 410 -21.66 9.62 -1.25
CA PHE A 410 -21.71 9.85 -2.68
C PHE A 410 -20.32 10.12 -3.26
N HIS A 411 -19.55 11.05 -2.67
CA HIS A 411 -18.22 11.38 -3.17
C HIS A 411 -17.15 10.31 -2.91
N VAL A 412 -17.38 9.39 -1.96
CA VAL A 412 -16.57 8.18 -1.76
C VAL A 412 -16.89 7.08 -2.78
N LEU A 413 -18.13 6.97 -3.27
CA LEU A 413 -18.52 5.90 -4.20
C LEU A 413 -18.48 6.34 -5.67
N LEU A 414 -19.12 7.47 -6.00
CA LEU A 414 -19.42 7.91 -7.36
C LEU A 414 -18.97 9.34 -7.69
N GLY A 415 -18.65 10.16 -6.69
CA GLY A 415 -18.24 11.55 -6.91
C GLY A 415 -16.73 11.72 -7.01
N HIS A 416 -16.20 12.87 -6.57
CA HIS A 416 -14.85 13.29 -6.89
C HIS A 416 -13.72 12.40 -6.36
N HIS A 417 -13.87 11.74 -5.20
CA HIS A 417 -12.91 10.74 -4.70
C HIS A 417 -13.39 9.29 -4.97
N GLY A 418 -14.40 9.12 -5.82
CA GLY A 418 -15.22 7.92 -5.87
C GLY A 418 -14.49 6.66 -6.31
N ILE A 419 -14.75 5.54 -5.62
CA ILE A 419 -14.24 4.21 -5.99
C ILE A 419 -14.60 3.87 -7.44
N PHE A 420 -15.86 4.08 -7.85
CA PHE A 420 -16.34 3.70 -9.17
C PHE A 420 -16.11 4.79 -10.23
N SER A 421 -16.15 6.07 -9.87
CA SER A 421 -15.93 7.16 -10.82
C SER A 421 -14.47 7.31 -11.22
N LEU A 422 -13.55 7.18 -10.27
CA LEU A 422 -12.12 7.26 -10.54
C LEU A 422 -11.52 5.95 -11.04
N THR A 423 -12.15 4.80 -10.78
CA THR A 423 -11.70 3.51 -11.29
C THR A 423 -12.88 2.69 -11.82
N PRO A 424 -13.48 3.07 -12.97
CA PRO A 424 -14.68 2.44 -13.51
C PRO A 424 -14.64 0.92 -13.72
N ILE A 425 -13.46 0.30 -13.84
CA ILE A 425 -13.35 -1.17 -13.87
C ILE A 425 -13.96 -1.84 -12.63
N TRP A 426 -14.06 -1.15 -11.49
CA TRP A 426 -14.69 -1.69 -10.28
C TRP A 426 -16.20 -1.90 -10.41
N LEU A 427 -16.86 -1.30 -11.41
CA LEU A 427 -18.25 -1.62 -11.76
C LEU A 427 -18.41 -3.09 -12.18
N LEU A 428 -17.33 -3.75 -12.62
CA LEU A 428 -17.32 -5.17 -12.97
C LEU A 428 -17.24 -6.07 -11.73
N THR A 429 -16.86 -5.54 -10.56
CA THR A 429 -16.65 -6.33 -9.33
C THR A 429 -17.95 -6.95 -8.82
N PRO A 430 -19.07 -6.21 -8.63
CA PRO A 430 -20.33 -6.81 -8.20
C PRO A 430 -20.85 -7.85 -9.21
N VAL A 431 -20.74 -7.57 -10.51
CA VAL A 431 -21.12 -8.51 -11.58
C VAL A 431 -20.30 -9.78 -11.48
N GLY A 432 -18.99 -9.65 -11.28
CA GLY A 432 -18.09 -10.78 -11.18
C GLY A 432 -18.31 -11.64 -9.94
N ILE A 433 -18.59 -11.00 -8.79
CA ILE A 433 -19.03 -11.68 -7.56
C ILE A 433 -20.29 -12.51 -7.83
N ILE A 434 -21.32 -11.93 -8.43
CA ILE A 434 -22.58 -12.62 -8.74
C ILE A 434 -22.32 -13.82 -9.66
N LEU A 435 -21.50 -13.66 -10.69
CA LEU A 435 -21.17 -14.74 -11.62
C LEU A 435 -20.41 -15.89 -10.96
N TRP A 436 -19.40 -15.58 -10.12
CA TRP A 436 -18.70 -16.61 -9.36
C TRP A 436 -19.61 -17.35 -8.39
N LEU A 437 -20.56 -16.67 -7.74
CA LEU A 437 -21.51 -17.32 -6.83
C LEU A 437 -22.48 -18.24 -7.58
N ARG A 438 -22.99 -17.79 -8.73
CA ARG A 438 -23.96 -18.53 -9.56
C ARG A 438 -23.35 -19.73 -10.27
N ARG A 439 -22.17 -19.55 -10.89
CA ARG A 439 -21.51 -20.56 -11.73
C ARG A 439 -20.02 -20.69 -11.35
N PRO A 440 -19.71 -21.16 -10.13
CA PRO A 440 -18.34 -21.35 -9.71
C PRO A 440 -17.67 -22.48 -10.52
N PRO A 441 -16.38 -22.36 -10.88
CA PRO A 441 -15.63 -23.40 -11.57
C PRO A 441 -15.22 -24.52 -10.62
N HIS A 442 -15.19 -24.22 -9.32
CA HIS A 442 -14.94 -25.16 -8.23
C HIS A 442 -15.87 -24.77 -7.06
N PRO A 443 -16.55 -25.71 -6.38
CA PRO A 443 -17.50 -25.39 -5.30
C PRO A 443 -16.92 -24.49 -4.20
N GLY A 444 -15.63 -24.62 -3.90
CA GLY A 444 -14.92 -23.79 -2.92
C GLY A 444 -14.74 -22.32 -3.33
N MET A 445 -14.89 -21.99 -4.62
CA MET A 445 -14.80 -20.60 -5.10
C MET A 445 -15.86 -19.71 -4.45
N ARG A 446 -17.03 -20.26 -4.12
CA ARG A 446 -18.10 -19.51 -3.43
C ARG A 446 -17.62 -18.93 -2.11
N TRP A 447 -16.90 -19.72 -1.30
CA TRP A 447 -16.38 -19.27 -0.01
C TRP A 447 -15.30 -18.19 -0.14
N ILE A 448 -14.42 -18.31 -1.15
CA ILE A 448 -13.43 -17.27 -1.47
C ILE A 448 -14.13 -15.95 -1.82
N VAL A 449 -15.16 -16.00 -2.66
CA VAL A 449 -15.84 -14.80 -3.13
C VAL A 449 -16.74 -14.19 -2.04
N LEU A 450 -17.35 -15.02 -1.19
CA LEU A 450 -18.05 -14.55 0.01
C LEU A 450 -17.08 -13.86 0.98
N MET A 451 -15.88 -14.41 1.18
CA MET A 451 -14.83 -13.77 1.97
C MET A 451 -14.45 -12.39 1.38
N ILE A 452 -14.18 -12.31 0.07
CA ILE A 452 -13.88 -11.03 -0.61
C ILE A 452 -15.02 -10.02 -0.42
N THR A 453 -16.26 -10.47 -0.57
CA THR A 453 -17.46 -9.63 -0.43
C THR A 453 -17.60 -9.11 1.00
N ALA A 454 -17.47 -10.00 2.00
CA ALA A 454 -17.57 -9.65 3.42
C ALA A 454 -16.50 -8.64 3.83
N VAL A 455 -15.23 -8.87 3.43
CA VAL A 455 -14.12 -7.93 3.69
C VAL A 455 -14.39 -6.58 3.04
N SER A 456 -14.85 -6.57 1.78
CA SER A 456 -15.14 -5.32 1.07
C SER A 456 -16.26 -4.51 1.73
N ILE A 457 -17.37 -5.17 2.09
CA ILE A 457 -18.50 -4.53 2.78
C ILE A 457 -18.08 -4.01 4.15
N ALA A 458 -17.36 -4.82 4.94
CA ALA A 458 -16.90 -4.42 6.27
C ALA A 458 -15.99 -3.19 6.20
N CYS A 459 -15.04 -3.16 5.27
CA CYS A 459 -14.08 -2.06 5.15
C CYS A 459 -14.73 -0.79 4.58
N VAL A 460 -15.51 -0.90 3.51
CA VAL A 460 -16.21 0.27 2.93
C VAL A 460 -17.23 0.81 3.94
N GLY A 461 -18.00 -0.07 4.59
CA GLY A 461 -18.93 0.31 5.65
C GLY A 461 -18.24 1.01 6.82
N PHE A 462 -17.11 0.50 7.29
CA PHE A 462 -16.30 1.14 8.34
C PHE A 462 -15.93 2.59 7.96
N TYR A 463 -15.51 2.84 6.72
CA TYR A 463 -15.15 4.18 6.31
C TYR A 463 -16.35 5.11 6.10
N LEU A 464 -17.48 4.59 5.60
CA LEU A 464 -18.71 5.37 5.43
C LEU A 464 -19.32 5.80 6.78
N LEU A 465 -19.06 5.05 7.85
CA LEU A 465 -19.58 5.30 9.20
C LEU A 465 -18.62 6.13 10.08
N ARG A 466 -17.59 6.74 9.48
CA ARG A 466 -16.64 7.57 10.23
C ARG A 466 -17.30 8.87 10.73
N PRO A 467 -16.89 9.37 11.92
CA PRO A 467 -17.35 10.66 12.41
C PRO A 467 -16.88 11.81 11.50
N GLU A 468 -17.50 12.99 11.63
CA GLU A 468 -17.19 14.19 10.84
C GLU A 468 -15.71 14.46 10.64
N MET A 469 -14.93 14.50 11.71
CA MET A 469 -13.49 14.79 11.65
C MET A 469 -12.68 13.81 10.78
N ASP A 470 -13.24 12.64 10.47
CA ASP A 470 -12.60 11.60 9.66
C ASP A 470 -13.27 11.47 8.28
N ARG A 471 -14.30 12.26 7.96
CA ARG A 471 -14.96 12.30 6.65
C ARG A 471 -14.20 13.20 5.67
N ASN A 472 -12.87 13.06 5.62
CA ASN A 472 -11.98 13.89 4.80
C ASN A 472 -11.57 13.25 3.46
N TYR A 473 -12.26 12.19 3.03
CA TYR A 473 -12.00 11.45 1.79
C TYR A 473 -10.58 10.86 1.67
N GLY A 474 -9.88 10.71 2.80
CA GLY A 474 -8.47 10.37 2.79
C GLY A 474 -7.55 11.57 2.66
N GLY A 475 -8.00 12.81 2.91
CA GLY A 475 -7.21 14.04 2.85
C GLY A 475 -6.92 14.52 1.43
N MET A 476 -5.90 15.37 1.26
CA MET A 476 -5.44 15.81 -0.07
C MET A 476 -4.73 14.66 -0.80
N THR A 477 -5.47 13.94 -1.65
CA THR A 477 -5.02 12.69 -2.27
C THR A 477 -5.77 12.39 -3.55
N SER A 478 -5.11 11.73 -4.51
CA SER A 478 -5.75 11.30 -5.75
C SER A 478 -6.47 9.97 -5.54
N GLY A 479 -7.76 10.08 -5.22
CA GLY A 479 -8.68 8.97 -4.99
C GLY A 479 -8.76 8.50 -3.54
N PHE A 480 -9.79 7.71 -3.24
CA PHE A 480 -10.07 7.24 -1.89
C PHE A 480 -9.07 6.19 -1.40
N ARG A 481 -7.90 6.65 -0.96
CA ARG A 481 -6.72 5.82 -0.74
C ARG A 481 -6.87 4.67 0.25
N TRP A 482 -7.80 4.84 1.19
CA TRP A 482 -8.13 3.89 2.24
C TRP A 482 -8.63 2.52 1.76
N VAL A 483 -9.05 2.41 0.49
CA VAL A 483 -9.48 1.14 -0.12
C VAL A 483 -8.49 0.55 -1.13
N PHE A 484 -7.36 1.21 -1.41
CA PHE A 484 -6.45 0.75 -2.47
C PHE A 484 -5.89 -0.65 -2.20
N TRP A 485 -5.72 -1.02 -0.94
CA TRP A 485 -5.26 -2.35 -0.53
C TRP A 485 -6.25 -3.47 -0.85
N LEU A 486 -7.53 -3.16 -1.11
CA LEU A 486 -8.55 -4.14 -1.54
C LEU A 486 -8.46 -4.49 -3.03
N SER A 487 -7.73 -3.70 -3.82
CA SER A 487 -7.64 -3.89 -5.28
C SER A 487 -7.23 -5.31 -5.74
N PRO A 488 -6.35 -6.09 -5.06
CA PRO A 488 -6.06 -7.46 -5.50
C PRO A 488 -7.29 -8.37 -5.40
N LEU A 489 -8.14 -8.17 -4.38
CA LEU A 489 -9.39 -8.91 -4.20
C LEU A 489 -10.37 -8.57 -5.32
N TRP A 490 -10.47 -7.29 -5.67
CA TRP A 490 -11.38 -6.83 -6.72
C TRP A 490 -10.91 -7.25 -8.12
N LEU A 491 -9.61 -7.18 -8.41
CA LEU A 491 -9.03 -7.69 -9.67
C LEU A 491 -9.31 -9.19 -9.87
N PHE A 492 -9.30 -9.97 -8.80
CA PHE A 492 -9.70 -11.37 -8.87
C PHE A 492 -11.21 -11.52 -9.09
N ALA A 493 -12.02 -10.72 -8.40
CA ALA A 493 -13.47 -10.78 -8.49
C ALA A 493 -14.03 -10.38 -9.87
N ILE A 494 -13.38 -9.47 -10.62
CA ILE A 494 -13.84 -9.05 -11.96
C ILE A 494 -13.71 -10.12 -13.05
N LEU A 495 -12.87 -11.15 -12.85
CA LEU A 495 -12.49 -12.14 -13.87
C LEU A 495 -13.68 -12.70 -14.68
N PRO A 496 -14.74 -13.27 -14.05
CA PRO A 496 -15.86 -13.85 -14.79
C PRO A 496 -16.75 -12.80 -15.47
N ALA A 497 -16.80 -11.56 -14.96
CA ALA A 497 -17.53 -10.48 -15.62
C ALA A 497 -16.87 -10.11 -16.94
N VAL A 498 -15.55 -9.95 -16.94
CA VAL A 498 -14.77 -9.67 -18.16
C VAL A 498 -14.88 -10.84 -19.14
N GLU A 499 -14.82 -12.08 -18.65
CA GLU A 499 -14.96 -13.27 -19.50
C GLU A 499 -16.33 -13.31 -20.18
N SER A 500 -17.40 -13.00 -19.44
CA SER A 500 -18.75 -12.96 -19.99
C SER A 500 -18.92 -11.84 -21.02
N LEU A 501 -18.47 -10.63 -20.71
CA LEU A 501 -18.57 -9.47 -21.61
C LEU A 501 -17.69 -9.66 -22.87
N GLY A 502 -16.52 -10.28 -22.70
CA GLY A 502 -15.54 -10.55 -23.75
C GLY A 502 -16.02 -11.50 -24.86
N LYS A 503 -17.17 -12.16 -24.69
CA LYS A 503 -17.81 -12.99 -25.73
C LYS A 503 -18.44 -12.18 -26.86
N SER A 504 -18.74 -10.91 -26.63
CA SER A 504 -19.32 -10.01 -27.63
C SER A 504 -18.38 -8.84 -27.94
N ARG A 505 -18.44 -8.32 -29.17
CA ARG A 505 -17.64 -7.15 -29.56
C ARG A 505 -17.97 -5.91 -28.71
N TRP A 506 -19.24 -5.70 -28.38
CA TRP A 506 -19.71 -4.57 -27.60
C TRP A 506 -19.36 -4.68 -26.11
N GLY A 507 -19.51 -5.87 -25.53
CA GLY A 507 -19.07 -6.12 -24.15
C GLY A 507 -17.57 -5.96 -23.99
N TRP A 508 -16.78 -6.42 -24.96
CA TRP A 508 -15.33 -6.18 -24.97
C TRP A 508 -14.98 -4.70 -25.13
N ALA A 509 -15.65 -3.97 -26.02
CA ALA A 509 -15.48 -2.53 -26.17
C ALA A 509 -15.79 -1.78 -24.86
N LEU A 510 -16.84 -2.17 -24.13
CA LEU A 510 -17.15 -1.64 -22.81
C LEU A 510 -16.03 -1.92 -21.81
N CYS A 511 -15.51 -3.15 -21.74
CA CYS A 511 -14.36 -3.46 -20.88
C CYS A 511 -13.17 -2.55 -21.19
N LEU A 512 -12.81 -2.39 -22.47
CA LEU A 512 -11.70 -1.53 -22.89
C LEU A 512 -11.94 -0.06 -22.54
N LEU A 513 -13.17 0.45 -22.67
CA LEU A 513 -13.52 1.81 -22.27
C LEU A 513 -13.34 2.01 -20.76
N LEU A 514 -13.88 1.10 -19.94
CA LEU A 514 -13.74 1.16 -18.48
C LEU A 514 -12.25 1.10 -18.06
N LEU A 515 -11.47 0.26 -18.74
CA LEU A 515 -10.03 0.16 -18.52
C LEU A 515 -9.33 1.47 -18.90
N ALA A 516 -9.59 2.03 -20.07
CA ALA A 516 -8.97 3.27 -20.53
C ALA A 516 -9.24 4.44 -19.57
N LEU A 517 -10.49 4.62 -19.12
CA LEU A 517 -10.86 5.64 -18.14
C LEU A 517 -10.15 5.43 -16.79
N SER A 518 -10.07 4.18 -16.33
CA SER A 518 -9.36 3.84 -15.08
C SER A 518 -7.85 4.10 -15.18
N VAL A 519 -7.23 3.75 -16.31
CA VAL A 519 -5.80 4.00 -16.58
C VAL A 519 -5.53 5.50 -16.62
N MET A 520 -6.35 6.27 -17.34
CA MET A 520 -6.23 7.74 -17.40
C MET A 520 -6.31 8.34 -16.00
N SER A 521 -7.31 7.93 -15.22
CA SER A 521 -7.55 8.42 -13.86
C SER A 521 -6.39 8.09 -12.91
N ALA A 522 -5.85 6.87 -12.94
CA ALA A 522 -4.69 6.46 -12.14
C ALA A 522 -3.40 7.21 -12.54
N HIS A 523 -3.26 7.62 -13.80
CA HIS A 523 -2.08 8.32 -14.31
C HIS A 523 -2.21 9.85 -14.26
N TYR A 524 -3.41 10.41 -14.06
CA TYR A 524 -3.61 11.85 -13.93
C TYR A 524 -2.63 12.52 -12.96
N PRO A 525 -2.45 12.03 -11.72
CA PRO A 525 -1.47 12.60 -10.78
C PRO A 525 -0.07 11.98 -10.99
N THR A 526 0.45 12.04 -12.22
CA THR A 526 1.67 11.32 -12.64
C THR A 526 2.84 11.51 -11.68
N TRP A 527 3.07 12.75 -11.23
CA TRP A 527 4.26 13.13 -10.45
C TRP A 527 4.05 13.14 -8.94
N ASN A 528 2.84 13.46 -8.49
CA ASN A 528 2.53 13.58 -7.07
C ASN A 528 1.13 13.04 -6.81
N PRO A 529 0.98 11.90 -6.11
CA PRO A 529 -0.32 11.33 -5.78
C PRO A 529 -1.07 12.09 -4.68
N TRP A 530 -0.43 13.04 -3.99
CA TRP A 530 -1.02 13.87 -2.94
C TRP A 530 -1.58 15.18 -3.49
N VAL A 531 -2.38 15.06 -4.55
CA VAL A 531 -3.15 16.15 -5.18
C VAL A 531 -4.58 15.68 -5.35
N HIS A 532 -5.52 16.60 -5.50
CA HIS A 532 -6.90 16.21 -5.75
C HIS A 532 -7.04 15.46 -7.08
N PRO A 533 -7.98 14.50 -7.18
CA PRO A 533 -8.21 13.76 -8.42
C PRO A 533 -8.82 14.68 -9.49
N TRP A 534 -8.64 14.33 -10.76
CA TRP A 534 -9.11 15.13 -11.90
C TRP A 534 -10.61 15.51 -11.81
N LEU A 535 -11.43 14.62 -11.25
CA LEU A 535 -12.86 14.86 -11.11
C LEU A 535 -13.16 15.93 -10.05
N TYR A 536 -12.36 16.02 -8.98
CA TYR A 536 -12.45 17.11 -8.01
C TYR A 536 -12.10 18.44 -8.67
N GLU A 537 -10.96 18.50 -9.37
CA GLU A 537 -10.50 19.71 -10.06
C GLU A 537 -11.51 20.18 -11.12
N TRP A 538 -12.10 19.23 -11.86
CA TRP A 538 -13.14 19.54 -12.84
C TRP A 538 -14.40 20.10 -12.18
N MET A 539 -14.88 19.48 -11.09
CA MET A 539 -16.03 19.98 -10.33
C MET A 539 -15.76 21.36 -9.73
N TYR A 540 -14.54 21.61 -9.24
CA TYR A 540 -14.12 22.91 -8.73
C TYR A 540 -14.14 23.98 -9.82
N GLN A 541 -13.59 23.69 -11.00
CA GLN A 541 -13.61 24.61 -12.15
C GLN A 541 -15.03 24.93 -12.64
N LEU A 542 -15.97 24.00 -12.47
CA LEU A 542 -17.40 24.21 -12.77
C LEU A 542 -18.14 24.98 -11.67
N GLY A 543 -17.49 25.29 -10.54
CA GLY A 543 -18.11 25.94 -9.38
C GLY A 543 -19.10 25.06 -8.62
N TRP A 544 -18.99 23.73 -8.77
CA TRP A 544 -19.89 22.77 -8.09
C TRP A 544 -19.45 22.46 -6.66
N ILE A 545 -18.17 22.68 -6.35
CA ILE A 545 -17.57 22.49 -5.03
C ILE A 545 -16.59 23.62 -4.73
N GLU A 546 -16.34 23.87 -3.45
CA GLU A 546 -15.36 24.85 -2.96
C GLU A 546 -14.07 24.15 -2.47
N HIS A 547 -12.99 24.92 -2.34
CA HIS A 547 -11.65 24.44 -1.94
C HIS A 547 -11.53 24.11 -0.45
#